data_AF-A0A2E7SPJ9-F1
#
_entry.id   AF-A0A2E7SPJ9-F1
#
_cell.length_a   1.000
_cell.length_b   1.000
_cell.length_c   1.000
_cell.angle_alpha   90.00
_cell.angle_beta   90.00
_cell.angle_gamma   90.00
#
_symmetry.space_group_name_H-M   'P 1'
#
loop_
_entity.id
_entity.type
_entity.pdbx_description
1 polymer ?
#
loop_
_entity_poly.entity_id
_entity_poly.type
_entity_poly.pdbx_seq_one_letter_code
_entity_poly.pdbx_strand_id
1 'polypeptide(L)'
;MQGFSFILAQANSISGTNTAAASDPSAPPETSSIADFFDTGAMGLLLEGGPFMWPILLMALVGLAVIIERWRSLKMLGNDTAELKNSVLMDLTENRIEEALTRCEQATGPVAAILANGLRKYLVLSKLNYDPARLEEKVIKSMESYGAHILAALERHLPMLAIVASVAPMVGFLGTVQGMIVAFSDIVEMDKTGGGNIIQAAAAGIQVALLTTCFGLIVGIPAYMAFNYFSSVINSFVLEVEESAAELMEAVTLQLTLREPPPRKNTDTASP
;
A
#
# COMPACT_ATOMS: atom_id res chain seq x y z
N MET A 1 33.18 -55.78 34.55
CA MET A 1 32.75 -56.22 33.20
C MET A 1 31.31 -56.66 33.30
N GLN A 2 30.36 -55.91 32.72
CA GLN A 2 29.01 -56.32 32.24
C GLN A 2 28.21 -55.03 31.94
N GLY A 3 28.59 -54.36 30.85
CA GLY A 3 27.71 -53.51 30.05
C GLY A 3 27.50 -54.20 28.70
N PHE A 4 26.50 -53.77 27.92
CA PHE A 4 26.17 -54.22 26.56
C PHE A 4 25.26 -55.47 26.40
N SER A 5 23.98 -55.38 26.79
CA SER A 5 22.96 -56.34 26.29
C SER A 5 21.56 -55.78 26.04
N PHE A 6 21.36 -54.45 25.93
CA PHE A 6 20.02 -53.90 25.68
C PHE A 6 19.86 -53.07 24.40
N ILE A 7 20.90 -52.96 23.56
CA ILE A 7 20.82 -52.25 22.26
C ILE A 7 21.15 -53.24 21.14
N LEU A 8 20.22 -54.12 20.77
CA LEU A 8 20.37 -54.98 19.58
C LEU A 8 19.04 -55.54 19.02
N ALA A 9 17.88 -54.92 19.32
CA ALA A 9 16.57 -55.42 18.88
C ALA A 9 15.85 -54.58 17.79
N GLN A 10 16.48 -53.54 17.24
CA GLN A 10 15.80 -52.59 16.31
C GLN A 10 16.61 -52.25 15.04
N ALA A 11 17.45 -53.17 14.58
CA ALA A 11 18.24 -52.94 13.37
C ALA A 11 18.39 -54.21 12.52
N ASN A 12 17.28 -54.78 12.02
CA ASN A 12 17.36 -55.62 10.83
C ASN A 12 15.98 -55.81 10.17
N SER A 13 15.72 -55.06 9.09
CA SER A 13 15.12 -55.56 7.84
C SER A 13 14.60 -54.38 7.00
N ILE A 14 15.52 -53.76 6.27
CA ILE A 14 15.20 -53.02 5.05
C ILE A 14 15.37 -54.01 3.89
N SER A 15 14.37 -54.02 2.99
CA SER A 15 14.42 -54.38 1.55
C SER A 15 13.62 -55.62 1.11
N GLY A 16 12.59 -55.33 0.31
CA GLY A 16 12.28 -56.09 -0.90
C GLY A 16 10.84 -56.58 -1.02
N THR A 17 9.96 -55.83 -1.70
CA THR A 17 9.42 -56.19 -3.03
C THR A 17 8.31 -55.23 -3.47
N ASN A 18 8.37 -54.89 -4.75
CA ASN A 18 7.50 -53.99 -5.48
C ASN A 18 6.22 -54.73 -5.93
N THR A 19 5.16 -53.97 -6.21
CA THR A 19 3.97 -54.30 -7.04
C THR A 19 2.75 -54.93 -6.36
N ALA A 20 1.74 -54.10 -6.07
CA ALA A 20 0.41 -54.25 -6.67
C ALA A 20 -0.42 -53.00 -6.36
N ALA A 21 -0.85 -52.34 -7.42
CA ALA A 21 -1.83 -51.27 -7.38
C ALA A 21 -3.15 -51.79 -6.79
N ALA A 22 -3.66 -51.09 -5.78
CA ALA A 22 -5.09 -50.99 -5.50
C ALA A 22 -5.36 -49.52 -5.24
N SER A 23 -5.77 -48.83 -6.31
CA SER A 23 -6.35 -47.50 -6.27
C SER A 23 -7.64 -47.54 -5.46
N ASP A 24 -7.66 -46.87 -4.31
CA ASP A 24 -8.90 -46.48 -3.63
C ASP A 24 -9.26 -45.06 -4.10
N PRO A 25 -10.31 -44.86 -4.92
CA PRO A 25 -10.62 -43.59 -5.55
C PRO A 25 -11.72 -42.86 -4.77
N SER A 26 -11.45 -42.41 -3.54
CA SER A 26 -12.38 -41.50 -2.85
C SER A 26 -11.76 -40.79 -1.64
N ALA A 27 -10.71 -40.02 -1.87
CA ALA A 27 -10.37 -38.92 -0.98
C ALA A 27 -10.70 -37.61 -1.72
N PRO A 28 -11.75 -36.86 -1.33
CA PRO A 28 -11.96 -35.54 -1.89
C PRO A 28 -10.83 -34.60 -1.42
N PRO A 29 -10.40 -33.65 -2.28
CA PRO A 29 -9.29 -32.75 -1.98
C PRO A 29 -9.69 -31.73 -0.90
N GLU A 30 -8.79 -31.48 0.06
CA GLU A 30 -8.93 -30.51 1.17
C GLU A 30 -8.97 -29.03 0.73
N THR A 31 -9.73 -28.70 -0.31
CA THR A 31 -9.87 -27.34 -0.86
C THR A 31 -11.30 -26.80 -0.80
N SER A 32 -12.22 -27.48 -0.12
CA SER A 32 -13.62 -27.05 -0.02
C SER A 32 -13.94 -26.22 1.23
N SER A 33 -13.08 -26.15 2.24
CA SER A 33 -13.40 -25.55 3.55
C SER A 33 -13.63 -24.03 3.53
N ILE A 34 -13.01 -23.31 2.59
CA ILE A 34 -13.20 -21.86 2.46
C ILE A 34 -14.35 -21.55 1.50
N ALA A 35 -14.53 -22.33 0.43
CA ALA A 35 -15.63 -22.17 -0.51
C ALA A 35 -16.98 -22.58 0.11
N ASP A 36 -17.03 -23.71 0.82
CA ASP A 36 -18.21 -24.17 1.57
C ASP A 36 -18.60 -23.22 2.71
N PHE A 37 -17.62 -22.47 3.26
CA PHE A 37 -17.84 -21.43 4.27
C PHE A 37 -18.55 -20.19 3.70
N PHE A 38 -18.29 -19.85 2.42
CA PHE A 38 -19.03 -18.79 1.74
C PHE A 38 -20.38 -19.29 1.16
N ASP A 39 -20.49 -20.56 0.76
CA ASP A 39 -21.68 -21.16 0.15
C ASP A 39 -22.78 -21.57 1.14
N THR A 40 -22.45 -21.87 2.41
CA THR A 40 -23.46 -22.25 3.44
C THR A 40 -24.15 -21.02 4.08
N GLY A 41 -23.86 -19.82 3.58
CA GLY A 41 -24.49 -18.58 3.99
C GLY A 41 -23.59 -17.76 4.89
N ALA A 42 -22.74 -16.93 4.25
CA ALA A 42 -21.98 -15.88 4.92
C ALA A 42 -22.85 -15.02 5.86
N MET A 43 -24.15 -14.87 5.54
CA MET A 43 -25.17 -14.22 6.38
C MET A 43 -25.48 -14.99 7.67
N GLY A 44 -25.58 -16.32 7.63
CA GLY A 44 -25.82 -17.18 8.79
C GLY A 44 -24.62 -17.16 9.76
N LEU A 45 -23.41 -17.29 9.21
CA LEU A 45 -22.16 -17.13 9.98
C LEU A 45 -22.03 -15.72 10.56
N LEU A 46 -22.59 -14.70 9.89
CA LEU A 46 -22.60 -13.32 10.37
C LEU A 46 -23.50 -13.12 11.59
N LEU A 47 -24.66 -13.78 11.60
CA LEU A 47 -25.60 -13.77 12.71
C LEU A 47 -25.09 -14.60 13.90
N GLU A 48 -24.32 -15.65 13.63
CA GLU A 48 -23.78 -16.56 14.64
C GLU A 48 -22.51 -15.99 15.33
N GLY A 49 -21.70 -15.18 14.64
CA GLY A 49 -20.47 -14.59 15.18
C GLY A 49 -20.64 -13.49 16.25
N GLY A 50 -21.87 -13.19 16.67
CA GLY A 50 -22.15 -12.28 17.78
C GLY A 50 -22.02 -10.79 17.45
N PRO A 51 -22.16 -9.90 18.46
CA PRO A 51 -22.25 -8.46 18.26
C PRO A 51 -20.97 -7.81 17.70
N PHE A 52 -19.80 -8.44 17.94
CA PHE A 52 -18.51 -7.95 17.45
C PHE A 52 -18.30 -8.14 15.94
N MET A 53 -19.19 -8.86 15.27
CA MET A 53 -19.10 -9.06 13.83
C MET A 53 -19.58 -7.84 13.02
N TRP A 54 -20.54 -7.08 13.55
CA TRP A 54 -21.02 -5.83 12.95
C TRP A 54 -19.90 -4.78 12.73
N PRO A 55 -19.07 -4.43 13.73
CA PRO A 55 -17.98 -3.48 13.51
C PRO A 55 -16.91 -4.02 12.56
N ILE A 56 -16.62 -5.33 12.57
CA ILE A 56 -15.67 -5.93 11.61
C ILE A 56 -16.20 -5.79 10.17
N LEU A 57 -17.49 -6.05 9.95
CA LEU A 57 -18.12 -5.89 8.63
C LEU A 57 -18.14 -4.43 8.17
N LEU A 58 -18.39 -3.49 9.07
CA LEU A 58 -18.28 -2.06 8.76
C LEU A 58 -16.86 -1.69 8.31
N MET A 59 -15.84 -2.16 9.03
CA MET A 59 -14.44 -1.93 8.66
C MET A 59 -14.08 -2.60 7.33
N ALA A 60 -14.64 -3.78 7.04
CA ALA A 60 -14.47 -4.45 5.74
C ALA A 60 -15.07 -3.63 4.60
N LEU A 61 -16.28 -3.11 4.78
CA LEU A 61 -16.95 -2.28 3.77
C LEU A 61 -16.16 -1.00 3.49
N VAL A 62 -15.73 -0.30 4.54
CA VAL A 62 -15.00 0.96 4.37
C VAL A 62 -13.58 0.70 3.82
N GLY A 63 -12.89 -0.34 4.31
CA GLY A 63 -11.59 -0.76 3.77
C GLY A 63 -11.67 -1.08 2.28
N LEU A 64 -12.68 -1.87 1.87
CA LEU A 64 -12.90 -2.20 0.47
C LEU A 64 -13.23 -0.96 -0.37
N ALA A 65 -14.08 -0.06 0.13
CA ALA A 65 -14.42 1.19 -0.55
C ALA A 65 -13.17 2.05 -0.81
N VAL A 66 -12.31 2.21 0.20
CA VAL A 66 -11.05 2.95 0.08
C VAL A 66 -10.10 2.28 -0.91
N ILE A 67 -9.96 0.95 -0.87
CA ILE A 67 -9.12 0.21 -1.82
C ILE A 67 -9.58 0.44 -3.26
N ILE A 68 -10.88 0.35 -3.53
CA ILE A 68 -11.45 0.55 -4.87
C ILE A 68 -11.26 2.00 -5.35
N GLU A 69 -11.53 2.97 -4.48
CA GLU A 69 -11.31 4.39 -4.78
C GLU A 69 -9.84 4.67 -5.12
N ARG A 70 -8.91 4.15 -4.29
CA ARG A 70 -7.47 4.33 -4.49
C ARG A 70 -6.98 3.63 -5.74
N TRP A 71 -7.46 2.43 -6.06
CA TRP A 71 -7.07 1.74 -7.29
C TRP A 71 -7.50 2.54 -8.53
N ARG A 72 -8.70 3.13 -8.53
CA ARG A 72 -9.12 4.03 -9.63
C ARG A 72 -8.26 5.29 -9.69
N SER A 73 -7.98 5.92 -8.56
CA SER A 73 -7.12 7.10 -8.49
C SER A 73 -5.74 6.78 -9.04
N LEU A 74 -5.13 5.67 -8.63
CA LEU A 74 -3.78 5.26 -9.00
C LEU A 74 -3.67 4.88 -10.49
N LYS A 75 -4.70 4.24 -11.03
CA LYS A 75 -4.77 3.95 -12.48
C LYS A 75 -4.81 5.23 -13.32
N MET A 76 -5.23 6.36 -12.75
CA MET A 76 -5.20 7.67 -13.42
C MET A 76 -3.81 8.33 -13.40
N LEU A 77 -2.85 7.82 -12.61
CA LEU A 77 -1.45 8.29 -12.63
C LEU A 77 -0.60 7.63 -13.72
N GLY A 78 -1.04 6.53 -14.32
CA GLY A 78 -0.19 5.70 -15.19
C GLY A 78 -0.08 6.22 -16.62
N ASN A 79 1.14 6.55 -17.06
CA ASN A 79 2.09 5.58 -17.64
C ASN A 79 3.21 6.25 -18.49
N ASP A 80 3.19 7.58 -18.63
CA ASP A 80 4.06 8.32 -19.55
C ASP A 80 5.04 9.29 -18.86
N THR A 81 5.23 9.22 -17.54
CA THR A 81 6.06 10.23 -16.87
C THR A 81 7.51 10.22 -17.35
N ALA A 82 8.12 9.04 -17.54
CA ALA A 82 9.51 8.94 -17.96
C ALA A 82 9.73 9.44 -19.39
N GLU A 83 8.83 9.12 -20.32
CA GLU A 83 8.90 9.58 -21.71
C GLU A 83 8.61 11.08 -21.82
N LEU A 84 7.64 11.58 -21.04
CA LEU A 84 7.35 13.00 -20.91
C LEU A 84 8.56 13.76 -20.37
N LYS A 85 9.15 13.29 -19.28
CA LYS A 85 10.31 13.91 -18.61
C LYS A 85 11.49 14.03 -19.58
N ASN A 86 11.85 12.96 -20.26
CA ASN A 86 12.91 12.97 -21.28
C ASN A 86 12.61 13.95 -22.42
N SER A 87 11.36 13.99 -22.89
CA SER A 87 10.96 14.91 -23.95
C SER A 87 11.02 16.38 -23.50
N VAL A 88 10.58 16.66 -22.28
CA VAL A 88 10.60 18.01 -21.70
C VAL A 88 12.04 18.49 -21.48
N LEU A 89 12.93 17.62 -21.00
CA LEU A 89 14.35 17.94 -20.89
C LEU A 89 15.00 18.24 -22.24
N MET A 90 14.66 17.48 -23.27
CA MET A 90 15.17 17.73 -24.63
C MET A 90 14.70 19.11 -25.13
N ASP A 91 13.42 19.45 -24.94
CA ASP A 91 12.86 20.74 -25.31
C ASP A 91 13.47 21.91 -24.48
N LEU A 92 13.79 21.69 -23.20
CA LEU A 92 14.50 22.65 -22.34
C LEU A 92 15.96 22.88 -22.79
N THR A 93 16.67 21.81 -23.19
CA THR A 93 18.05 21.89 -23.68
C THR A 93 18.12 22.67 -24.99
N GLU A 94 17.13 22.50 -25.86
CA GLU A 94 17.02 23.20 -27.15
C GLU A 94 16.39 24.60 -27.03
N ASN A 95 16.22 25.10 -25.80
CA ASN A 95 15.70 26.43 -25.47
C ASN A 95 14.24 26.67 -25.95
N ARG A 96 13.45 25.60 -26.07
CA ARG A 96 12.04 25.62 -26.50
C ARG A 96 11.10 25.48 -25.31
N ILE A 97 11.18 26.44 -24.39
CA ILE A 97 10.46 26.42 -23.11
C ILE A 97 8.92 26.49 -23.30
N GLU A 98 8.45 27.19 -24.33
CA GLU A 98 7.02 27.26 -24.65
C GLU A 98 6.47 25.92 -25.18
N GLU A 99 7.28 25.16 -25.93
CA GLU A 99 6.94 23.82 -26.39
C GLU A 99 6.94 22.82 -25.24
N ALA A 100 7.95 22.89 -24.37
CA ALA A 100 8.04 22.09 -23.15
C ALA A 100 6.81 22.29 -22.25
N LEU A 101 6.34 23.54 -22.08
CA LEU A 101 5.12 23.85 -21.32
C LEU A 101 3.89 23.24 -21.97
N THR A 102 3.73 23.40 -23.29
CA THR A 102 2.59 22.86 -24.04
C THR A 102 2.52 21.34 -23.92
N ARG A 103 3.66 20.66 -24.00
CA ARG A 103 3.77 19.21 -23.81
C ARG A 103 3.36 18.79 -22.40
N CYS A 104 3.79 19.53 -21.37
CA CYS A 104 3.38 19.27 -19.99
C CYS A 104 1.88 19.51 -19.77
N GLU A 105 1.28 20.52 -20.41
CA GLU A 105 -0.16 20.79 -20.30
C GLU A 105 -1.03 19.77 -21.05
N GLN A 106 -0.50 19.16 -22.11
CA GLN A 106 -1.17 18.07 -22.83
C GLN A 106 -1.07 16.73 -22.12
N ALA A 107 -0.02 16.53 -21.31
CA ALA A 107 0.19 15.30 -20.59
C ALA A 107 -0.70 15.20 -19.35
N THR A 108 -1.37 14.06 -19.21
CA THR A 108 -2.13 13.73 -18.01
C THR A 108 -1.22 13.11 -16.97
N GLY A 109 -0.98 13.83 -15.88
CA GLY A 109 -0.23 13.28 -14.76
C GLY A 109 0.07 14.34 -13.71
N PRO A 110 0.23 13.93 -12.45
CA PRO A 110 0.58 14.87 -11.39
C PRO A 110 2.00 15.43 -11.55
N VAL A 111 2.96 14.66 -12.08
CA VAL A 111 4.31 15.16 -12.41
C VAL A 111 4.25 16.21 -13.53
N ALA A 112 3.48 15.94 -14.59
CA ALA A 112 3.23 16.89 -15.68
C ALA A 112 2.64 18.21 -15.16
N ALA A 113 1.67 18.13 -14.25
CA ALA A 113 1.03 19.31 -13.66
C ALA A 113 1.99 20.14 -12.80
N ILE A 114 2.90 19.50 -12.05
CA ILE A 114 3.93 20.19 -11.25
C ILE A 114 4.94 20.86 -12.18
N LEU A 115 5.40 20.14 -13.20
CA LEU A 115 6.35 20.63 -14.19
C LEU A 115 5.77 21.83 -14.98
N ALA A 116 4.52 21.73 -15.44
CA ALA A 116 3.81 22.83 -16.09
C ALA A 116 3.70 24.07 -15.19
N ASN A 117 3.42 23.89 -13.90
CA ASN A 117 3.37 25.00 -12.93
C ASN A 117 4.75 25.69 -12.81
N GLY A 118 5.82 24.90 -12.72
CA GLY A 118 7.20 25.37 -12.69
C GLY A 118 7.58 26.16 -13.95
N LEU A 119 7.40 25.56 -15.13
CA LEU A 119 7.70 26.19 -16.43
C LEU A 119 6.90 27.46 -16.66
N ARG A 120 5.61 27.45 -16.31
CA ARG A 120 4.75 28.64 -16.42
C ARG A 120 5.24 29.78 -15.53
N LYS A 121 5.66 29.46 -14.30
CA LYS A 121 6.23 30.45 -13.37
C LYS A 121 7.55 31.00 -13.89
N TYR A 122 8.40 30.14 -14.43
CA TYR A 122 9.66 30.50 -15.06
C TYR A 122 9.45 31.46 -16.25
N LEU A 123 8.57 31.13 -17.19
CA LEU A 123 8.27 31.98 -18.36
C LEU A 123 7.79 33.38 -17.97
N VAL A 124 6.89 33.45 -16.99
CA VAL A 124 6.37 34.74 -16.50
C VAL A 124 7.49 35.58 -15.89
N LEU A 125 8.28 35.01 -14.98
CA LEU A 125 9.33 35.74 -14.28
C LEU A 125 10.52 36.09 -15.19
N SER A 126 10.84 35.24 -16.17
CA SER A 126 11.86 35.50 -17.20
C SER A 126 11.47 36.71 -18.07
N LYS A 127 10.20 36.82 -18.49
CA LYS A 127 9.69 38.01 -19.21
C LYS A 127 9.72 39.31 -18.39
N LEU A 128 9.72 39.21 -17.06
CA LEU A 128 9.78 40.33 -16.12
C LEU A 128 11.21 40.78 -15.78
N ASN A 129 12.25 40.20 -16.41
CA ASN A 129 13.66 40.51 -16.15
C ASN A 129 14.04 40.39 -14.66
N TYR A 130 13.48 39.39 -13.97
CA TYR A 130 13.79 39.11 -12.57
C TYR A 130 15.23 38.61 -12.40
N ASP A 131 15.82 38.87 -11.24
CA ASP A 131 17.16 38.39 -10.87
C ASP A 131 17.23 36.85 -10.96
N PRO A 132 18.19 36.27 -11.73
CA PRO A 132 18.30 34.82 -11.96
C PRO A 132 18.32 34.00 -10.66
N ALA A 133 19.03 34.46 -9.63
CA ALA A 133 19.09 33.73 -8.36
C ALA A 133 17.74 33.68 -7.63
N ARG A 134 16.94 34.76 -7.71
CA ARG A 134 15.60 34.82 -7.10
C ARG A 134 14.52 34.18 -7.95
N LEU A 135 14.78 34.04 -9.26
CA LEU A 135 13.91 33.35 -10.21
C LEU A 135 13.84 31.87 -9.87
N GLU A 136 15.00 31.22 -9.73
CA GLU A 136 15.12 29.79 -9.40
C GLU A 136 14.40 29.47 -8.08
N GLU A 137 14.73 30.20 -7.01
CA GLU A 137 14.11 30.03 -5.68
C GLU A 137 12.57 30.10 -5.75
N LYS A 138 12.02 31.05 -6.52
CA LYS A 138 10.57 31.22 -6.67
C LYS A 138 9.91 30.11 -7.48
N VAL A 139 10.59 29.56 -8.48
CA VAL A 139 10.08 28.43 -9.28
C VAL A 139 10.06 27.18 -8.41
N ILE A 140 11.15 26.89 -7.68
CA ILE A 140 11.27 25.75 -6.76
C ILE A 140 10.15 25.79 -5.73
N LYS A 141 10.03 26.90 -5.01
CA LYS A 141 9.01 27.06 -3.98
C LYS A 141 7.58 26.89 -4.51
N SER A 142 7.35 27.27 -5.77
CA SER A 142 6.06 27.07 -6.43
C SER A 142 5.81 25.58 -6.74
N MET A 143 6.81 24.86 -7.22
CA MET A 143 6.73 23.43 -7.52
C MET A 143 6.58 22.60 -6.25
N GLU A 144 7.37 22.86 -5.22
CA GLU A 144 7.28 22.21 -3.90
C GLU A 144 5.89 22.41 -3.28
N SER A 145 5.39 23.65 -3.27
CA SER A 145 4.07 23.95 -2.71
C SER A 145 2.95 23.23 -3.47
N TYR A 146 3.04 23.17 -4.80
CA TYR A 146 2.05 22.49 -5.63
C TYR A 146 2.14 20.96 -5.48
N GLY A 147 3.36 20.41 -5.40
CA GLY A 147 3.64 19.01 -5.13
C GLY A 147 3.10 18.56 -3.77
N ALA A 148 3.32 19.35 -2.72
CA ALA A 148 2.77 19.08 -1.38
C ALA A 148 1.23 19.03 -1.38
N HIS A 149 0.57 19.89 -2.15
CA HIS A 149 -0.89 19.85 -2.31
C HIS A 149 -1.37 18.57 -2.99
N ILE A 150 -0.68 18.12 -4.04
CA ILE A 150 -1.00 16.86 -4.73
C ILE A 150 -0.76 15.67 -3.82
N LEU A 151 0.36 15.65 -3.10
CA LEU A 151 0.70 14.59 -2.15
C LEU A 151 -0.37 14.46 -1.06
N ALA A 152 -0.80 15.59 -0.47
CA ALA A 152 -1.87 15.58 0.51
C ALA A 152 -3.20 15.00 -0.04
N ALA A 153 -3.51 15.23 -1.32
CA ALA A 153 -4.68 14.63 -1.96
C ALA A 153 -4.53 13.11 -2.20
N LEU A 154 -3.31 12.66 -2.52
CA LEU A 154 -2.97 11.24 -2.66
C LEU A 154 -2.98 10.48 -1.32
N GLU A 155 -2.65 11.15 -0.22
CA GLU A 155 -2.59 10.54 1.11
C GLU A 155 -3.93 10.55 1.87
N ARG A 156 -4.90 11.40 1.49
CA ARG A 156 -6.13 11.70 2.25
C ARG A 156 -6.88 10.48 2.84
N HIS A 157 -6.87 9.33 2.16
CA HIS A 157 -7.60 8.12 2.62
C HIS A 157 -6.69 6.98 3.08
N LEU A 158 -5.36 7.10 2.98
CA LEU A 158 -4.43 6.06 3.46
C LEU A 158 -4.44 5.85 4.98
N PRO A 159 -4.52 6.89 5.83
CA PRO A 159 -4.60 6.70 7.27
C PRO A 159 -5.80 5.85 7.69
N MET A 160 -6.92 5.99 6.98
CA MET A 160 -8.12 5.19 7.23
C MET A 160 -7.85 3.70 6.96
N LEU A 161 -7.15 3.38 5.87
CA LEU A 161 -6.79 2.01 5.53
C LEU A 161 -5.80 1.40 6.55
N ALA A 162 -4.87 2.20 7.07
CA ALA A 162 -3.96 1.79 8.15
C ALA A 162 -4.70 1.49 9.46
N ILE A 163 -5.74 2.28 9.77
CA ILE A 163 -6.60 2.04 10.93
C ILE A 163 -7.37 0.72 10.73
N VAL A 164 -7.98 0.48 9.57
CA VAL A 164 -8.68 -0.78 9.30
C VAL A 164 -7.73 -1.98 9.42
N ALA A 165 -6.53 -1.87 8.85
CA ALA A 165 -5.51 -2.91 8.86
C ALA A 165 -5.08 -3.33 10.29
N SER A 166 -5.02 -2.37 11.22
CA SER A 166 -4.59 -2.63 12.60
C SER A 166 -5.75 -2.93 13.54
N VAL A 167 -6.86 -2.21 13.41
CA VAL A 167 -8.01 -2.30 14.32
C VAL A 167 -8.88 -3.52 14.02
N ALA A 168 -9.05 -3.94 12.75
CA ALA A 168 -9.90 -5.10 12.44
C ALA A 168 -9.42 -6.40 13.12
N PRO A 169 -8.12 -6.76 13.11
CA PRO A 169 -7.61 -7.89 13.89
C PRO A 169 -7.78 -7.72 15.40
N MET A 170 -7.58 -6.51 15.93
CA MET A 170 -7.74 -6.22 17.36
C MET A 170 -9.21 -6.40 17.80
N VAL A 171 -10.17 -5.99 16.97
CA VAL A 171 -11.60 -6.22 17.22
C VAL A 171 -11.94 -7.71 17.15
N GLY A 172 -11.33 -8.45 16.21
CA GLY A 172 -11.46 -9.91 16.15
C GLY A 172 -10.94 -10.61 17.41
N PHE A 173 -9.78 -10.17 17.93
CA PHE A 173 -9.23 -10.64 19.19
C PHE A 173 -10.13 -10.28 20.38
N LEU A 174 -10.71 -9.07 20.41
CA LEU A 174 -11.69 -8.71 21.44
C LEU A 174 -12.91 -9.63 21.41
N GLY A 175 -13.37 -10.02 20.22
CA GLY A 175 -14.45 -10.99 20.02
C GLY A 175 -14.15 -12.36 20.64
N THR A 176 -12.90 -12.85 20.57
CA THR A 176 -12.56 -14.13 21.22
C THR A 176 -12.62 -14.06 22.74
N VAL A 177 -12.11 -12.97 23.31
CA VAL A 177 -12.17 -12.76 24.76
C VAL A 177 -13.62 -12.71 25.22
N GLN A 178 -14.49 -12.01 24.51
CA GLN A 178 -15.91 -11.97 24.85
C GLN A 178 -16.61 -13.32 24.66
N GLY A 179 -16.34 -14.05 23.58
CA GLY A 179 -16.91 -15.39 23.35
C GLY A 179 -16.52 -16.38 24.44
N MET A 180 -15.27 -16.34 24.91
CA MET A 180 -14.81 -17.15 26.04
C MET A 180 -15.50 -16.75 27.36
N ILE A 181 -15.69 -15.45 27.62
CA ILE A 181 -16.40 -14.99 28.83
C ILE A 181 -17.83 -15.53 28.87
N VAL A 182 -18.54 -15.48 27.73
CA VAL A 182 -19.90 -16.03 27.63
C VAL A 182 -19.90 -17.55 27.78
N ALA A 183 -18.99 -18.25 27.09
CA ALA A 183 -18.87 -19.70 27.20
C ALA A 183 -18.68 -20.17 28.65
N PHE A 184 -17.79 -19.53 29.41
CA PHE A 184 -17.57 -19.88 30.81
C PHE A 184 -18.74 -19.50 31.73
N SER A 185 -19.44 -18.39 31.44
CA SER A 185 -20.65 -18.02 32.18
C SER A 185 -21.75 -19.07 32.01
N ASP A 186 -21.97 -19.53 30.78
CA ASP A 186 -23.00 -20.52 30.46
C ASP A 186 -22.67 -21.88 31.10
N ILE A 187 -21.40 -22.29 31.11
CA ILE A 187 -20.94 -23.52 31.80
C ILE A 187 -21.27 -23.45 33.29
N VAL A 188 -20.98 -22.32 33.95
CA VAL A 188 -21.23 -22.14 35.39
C VAL A 188 -22.73 -22.13 35.71
N GLU A 189 -23.57 -21.60 34.82
CA GLU A 189 -25.02 -21.61 34.98
C GLU A 189 -25.61 -23.02 34.81
N MET A 190 -25.13 -23.77 33.82
CA MET A 190 -25.56 -25.16 33.55
C MET A 190 -25.12 -26.13 34.64
N ASP A 191 -23.93 -25.94 35.23
CA ASP A 191 -23.45 -26.71 36.38
C ASP A 191 -24.36 -26.54 37.60
N LYS A 192 -24.82 -25.30 37.86
CA LYS A 192 -25.75 -25.00 38.97
C LYS A 192 -27.15 -25.59 38.79
N THR A 193 -27.63 -25.71 37.55
CA THR A 193 -28.97 -26.23 37.22
C THR A 193 -29.01 -27.74 36.99
N GLY A 194 -27.85 -28.41 36.95
CA GLY A 194 -27.73 -29.88 36.98
C GLY A 194 -28.26 -30.59 35.73
N GLY A 195 -28.41 -29.90 34.59
CA GLY A 195 -29.22 -30.40 33.46
C GLY A 195 -28.75 -30.04 32.06
N GLY A 196 -27.47 -29.72 31.84
CA GLY A 196 -26.97 -29.28 30.53
C GLY A 196 -25.78 -30.08 30.01
N ASN A 197 -25.69 -30.22 28.67
CA ASN A 197 -24.51 -30.77 28.01
C ASN A 197 -23.41 -29.70 27.99
N ILE A 198 -22.63 -29.61 29.07
CA ILE A 198 -21.58 -28.59 29.31
C ILE A 198 -20.64 -28.43 28.11
N ILE A 199 -20.32 -29.54 27.45
CA ILE A 199 -19.43 -29.59 26.28
C ILE A 199 -20.03 -28.79 25.11
N GLN A 200 -21.34 -28.87 24.91
CA GLN A 200 -22.03 -28.19 23.81
C GLN A 200 -22.09 -26.68 24.02
N ALA A 201 -22.33 -26.23 25.26
CA ALA A 201 -22.30 -24.80 25.61
C ALA A 201 -20.90 -24.21 25.43
N ALA A 202 -19.87 -24.92 25.90
CA ALA A 202 -18.47 -24.53 25.72
C ALA A 202 -18.10 -24.43 24.23
N ALA A 203 -18.46 -25.45 23.45
CA ALA A 203 -18.16 -25.52 22.02
C ALA A 203 -18.81 -24.37 21.23
N ALA A 204 -20.06 -24.01 21.54
CA ALA A 204 -20.75 -22.92 20.88
C ALA A 204 -20.04 -21.57 21.08
N GLY A 205 -19.70 -21.20 22.32
CA GLY A 205 -19.03 -19.92 22.59
C GLY A 205 -17.61 -19.86 22.01
N ILE A 206 -16.88 -20.99 21.99
CA ILE A 206 -15.56 -21.08 21.36
C ILE A 206 -15.66 -20.96 19.83
N GLN A 207 -16.67 -21.56 19.21
CA GLN A 207 -16.90 -21.44 17.76
C GLN A 207 -17.12 -19.97 17.36
N VAL A 208 -17.97 -19.25 18.09
CA VAL A 208 -18.22 -17.81 17.88
C VAL A 208 -16.94 -16.99 18.02
N ALA A 209 -16.14 -17.27 19.05
CA ALA A 209 -14.85 -16.64 19.29
C ALA A 209 -13.88 -16.84 18.10
N LEU A 210 -13.70 -18.09 17.65
CA LEU A 210 -12.77 -18.41 16.56
C LEU A 210 -13.21 -17.77 15.23
N LEU A 211 -14.52 -17.76 14.95
CA LEU A 211 -15.06 -17.10 13.76
C LEU A 211 -14.75 -15.61 13.74
N THR A 212 -15.01 -14.89 14.84
CA THR A 212 -14.76 -13.44 14.90
C THR A 212 -13.29 -13.07 14.67
N THR A 213 -12.35 -13.87 15.19
CA THR A 213 -10.92 -13.67 14.89
C THR A 213 -10.57 -13.97 13.45
N CYS A 214 -11.09 -15.07 12.88
CA CYS A 214 -10.84 -15.41 11.50
C CYS A 214 -11.29 -14.29 10.55
N PHE A 215 -12.50 -13.76 10.75
CA PHE A 215 -13.01 -12.63 9.97
C PHE A 215 -12.19 -11.34 10.17
N GLY A 216 -11.79 -11.03 11.41
CA GLY A 216 -10.93 -9.88 11.69
C GLY A 216 -9.60 -9.93 10.92
N LEU A 217 -9.00 -11.12 10.79
CA LEU A 217 -7.79 -11.34 10.01
C LEU A 217 -8.03 -11.31 8.49
N ILE A 218 -9.12 -11.92 8.01
CA ILE A 218 -9.51 -11.88 6.59
C ILE A 218 -9.69 -10.45 6.10
N VAL A 219 -10.16 -9.54 6.95
CA VAL A 219 -10.31 -8.12 6.62
C VAL A 219 -9.00 -7.35 6.82
N GLY A 220 -8.28 -7.59 7.92
CA GLY A 220 -7.07 -6.86 8.27
C GLY A 220 -5.90 -7.11 7.32
N ILE A 221 -5.66 -8.36 6.90
CA ILE A 221 -4.50 -8.73 6.08
C ILE A 221 -4.55 -8.05 4.70
N PRO A 222 -5.65 -8.11 3.91
CA PRO A 222 -5.72 -7.42 2.63
C PRO A 222 -5.64 -5.90 2.78
N ALA A 223 -6.25 -5.32 3.82
CA ALA A 223 -6.16 -3.89 4.10
C ALA A 223 -4.71 -3.46 4.39
N TYR A 224 -3.96 -4.26 5.15
CA TYR A 224 -2.55 -4.02 5.43
C TYR A 224 -1.69 -4.09 4.17
N MET A 225 -1.90 -5.12 3.33
CA MET A 225 -1.18 -5.26 2.06
C MET A 225 -1.47 -4.07 1.13
N ALA A 226 -2.73 -3.68 1.00
CA ALA A 226 -3.14 -2.55 0.18
C ALA A 226 -2.54 -1.23 0.69
N PHE A 227 -2.54 -0.99 2.01
CA PHE A 227 -1.92 0.18 2.61
C PHE A 227 -0.42 0.27 2.27
N ASN A 228 0.32 -0.83 2.41
CA ASN A 228 1.75 -0.86 2.08
C ASN A 228 2.00 -0.66 0.59
N TYR A 229 1.19 -1.29 -0.27
CA TYR A 229 1.28 -1.11 -1.71
C TYR A 229 1.07 0.34 -2.12
N PHE A 230 -0.03 0.97 -1.70
CA PHE A 230 -0.32 2.35 -2.05
C PHE A 230 0.69 3.33 -1.46
N SER A 231 1.17 3.08 -0.23
CA SER A 231 2.22 3.91 0.39
C SER A 231 3.52 3.85 -0.42
N SER A 232 3.91 2.66 -0.89
CA SER A 232 5.08 2.50 -1.75
C SER A 232 4.94 3.27 -3.07
N VAL A 233 3.76 3.22 -3.70
CA VAL A 233 3.54 3.92 -4.97
C VAL A 233 3.54 5.44 -4.78
N ILE A 234 2.94 5.95 -3.70
CA ILE A 234 2.98 7.38 -3.38
C ILE A 234 4.43 7.83 -3.12
N ASN A 235 5.21 7.03 -2.39
CA ASN A 235 6.61 7.36 -2.14
C ASN A 235 7.44 7.38 -3.43
N SER A 236 7.24 6.41 -4.34
CA SER A 236 7.85 6.44 -5.68
C SER A 236 7.45 7.69 -6.48
N PHE A 237 6.19 8.11 -6.38
CA PHE A 237 5.73 9.35 -7.02
C PHE A 237 6.41 10.60 -6.44
N VAL A 238 6.59 10.69 -5.12
CA VAL A 238 7.32 11.81 -4.51
C VAL A 238 8.76 11.88 -5.03
N LEU A 239 9.45 10.75 -5.08
CA LEU A 239 10.81 10.68 -5.63
C LEU A 239 10.86 11.13 -7.10
N GLU A 240 9.90 10.72 -7.92
CA GLU A 240 9.81 11.11 -9.33
C GLU A 240 9.59 12.63 -9.50
N VAL A 241 8.79 13.23 -8.62
CA VAL A 241 8.58 14.69 -8.59
C VAL A 241 9.85 15.43 -8.19
N GLU A 242 10.52 14.98 -7.12
CA GLU A 242 11.76 15.58 -6.64
C GLU A 242 12.88 15.52 -7.69
N GLU A 243 13.04 14.37 -8.34
CA GLU A 243 14.00 14.18 -9.42
C GLU A 243 13.67 15.07 -10.63
N SER A 244 12.41 15.13 -11.05
CA SER A 244 11.99 16.00 -12.16
C SER A 244 12.18 17.48 -11.86
N ALA A 245 11.95 17.90 -10.61
CA ALA A 245 12.21 19.26 -10.17
C ALA A 245 13.72 19.56 -10.18
N ALA A 246 14.55 18.63 -9.72
CA ALA A 246 16.01 18.77 -9.72
C ALA A 246 16.58 18.93 -11.13
N GLU A 247 16.16 18.11 -12.08
CA GLU A 247 16.63 18.20 -13.45
C GLU A 247 16.15 19.47 -14.18
N LEU A 248 14.92 19.92 -13.91
CA LEU A 248 14.45 21.21 -14.40
C LEU A 248 15.36 22.34 -13.91
N MET A 249 15.75 22.31 -12.63
CA MET A 249 16.66 23.30 -12.07
C MET A 249 18.00 23.30 -12.81
N GLU A 250 18.62 22.13 -12.99
CA GLU A 250 19.89 22.02 -13.68
C GLU A 250 19.82 22.60 -15.10
N ALA A 251 18.76 22.26 -15.85
CA ALA A 251 18.53 22.79 -17.19
C ALA A 251 18.37 24.32 -17.18
N VAL A 252 17.64 24.87 -16.20
CA VAL A 252 17.42 26.31 -16.05
C VAL A 252 18.70 27.05 -15.66
N THR A 253 19.45 26.55 -14.67
CA THR A 253 20.70 27.16 -14.20
C THR A 253 21.76 27.15 -15.30
N LEU A 254 21.85 26.05 -16.07
CA LEU A 254 22.74 25.97 -17.22
C LEU A 254 22.40 27.00 -18.29
N GLN A 255 21.11 27.21 -18.58
CA GLN A 255 20.64 28.27 -19.50
C GLN A 255 20.97 29.68 -18.98
N LEU A 256 20.85 29.93 -17.67
CA LEU A 256 21.20 31.22 -17.08
C LEU A 256 22.70 31.49 -17.16
N THR A 257 23.53 30.48 -16.88
CA THR A 257 25.00 30.58 -16.92
C THR A 257 25.50 30.83 -18.35
N LEU A 258 24.90 30.20 -19.36
CA LEU A 258 25.26 30.42 -20.77
C LEU A 258 24.81 31.80 -21.31
N ARG A 259 23.84 32.44 -20.65
CA ARG A 259 23.29 33.74 -21.05
C ARG A 259 24.01 34.93 -20.41
N GLU A 260 24.83 34.71 -19.38
CA GLU A 260 25.74 35.73 -18.87
C GLU A 260 26.91 35.97 -19.85
N PRO A 261 27.13 37.20 -20.35
CA PRO A 261 28.32 37.50 -21.12
C PRO A 261 29.57 37.35 -20.23
N PRO A 262 30.72 36.89 -20.78
CA PRO A 262 31.93 36.74 -20.00
C PRO A 262 32.32 38.06 -19.33
N PRO A 263 32.88 38.04 -18.11
CA PRO A 263 33.30 39.25 -17.42
C PRO A 263 34.23 40.05 -18.33
N ARG A 264 33.83 41.30 -18.62
CA ARG A 264 34.57 42.21 -19.48
C ARG A 264 35.96 42.35 -18.88
N LYS A 265 36.98 41.71 -19.48
CA LYS A 265 38.38 41.94 -19.13
C LYS A 265 38.60 43.43 -19.32
N ASN A 266 38.83 44.16 -18.24
CA ASN A 266 39.27 45.55 -18.29
C ASN A 266 40.61 45.57 -19.03
N THR A 267 40.57 45.79 -20.33
CA THR A 267 41.72 46.17 -21.14
C THR A 267 41.81 47.69 -21.10
N ASP A 268 42.20 48.20 -19.94
CA ASP A 268 42.69 49.57 -19.71
C ASP A 268 43.73 49.39 -18.61
N THR A 269 45.04 49.57 -18.77
CA THR A 269 45.79 50.41 -19.70
C THR A 269 47.17 49.77 -19.91
N ALA A 270 47.49 49.40 -21.15
CA ALA A 270 48.87 49.22 -21.57
C ALA A 270 49.22 50.35 -22.54
N SER A 271 50.44 50.85 -22.35
CA SER A 271 51.23 51.77 -23.17
C SER A 271 51.12 53.27 -22.85
N PRO A 272 52.23 54.00 -23.05
CA PRO A 272 53.63 53.66 -22.78
C PRO A 272 54.34 54.65 -21.84
#